data_AF-A0A5D0ULT0-F1
#
_entry.id   AF-A0A5D0ULT0-F1
#
_cell.length_a   1.000
_cell.length_b   1.000
_cell.length_c   1.000
_cell.angle_alpha   90.00
_cell.angle_beta   90.00
_cell.angle_gamma   90.00
#
_symmetry.space_group_name_H-M   'P 1'
#
loop_
_entity.id
_entity.type
_entity.pdbx_description
1 polymer ?
#
loop_
_entity_poly.entity_id
_entity_poly.type
_entity_poly.pdbx_seq_one_letter_code
_entity_poly.pdbx_strand_id
1 'polypeptide(L)'
;MALAYDAKRVTRDVDAMFVPHGVVLDEARAVADELGLSPWWLNEQASVYVSGKDDPGRRRVFDHPGLRVMAASPEHIFAMKALAARARDVDDLRTLAALA
;
A
#
# COMPACT_ATOMS: atom_id res chain seq x y z
N MET A 1 -4.80 0.14 -4.68
CA MET A 1 -5.87 -0.34 -5.58
C MET A 1 -7.24 0.12 -5.10
N ALA A 2 -7.80 -0.42 -4.00
CA ALA A 2 -9.16 -0.08 -3.55
C ALA A 2 -9.41 1.43 -3.27
N LEU A 3 -8.58 2.06 -2.42
CA LEU A 3 -8.80 3.46 -1.99
C LEU A 3 -8.68 4.52 -3.10
N ALA A 4 -7.92 4.24 -4.16
CA ALA A 4 -7.54 5.24 -5.15
C ALA A 4 -7.97 4.92 -6.58
N TYR A 5 -8.26 3.65 -6.85
CA TYR A 5 -8.50 3.11 -8.19
C TYR A 5 -9.72 2.18 -8.23
N ASP A 6 -10.60 2.28 -7.24
CA ASP A 6 -11.90 1.56 -7.12
C ASP A 6 -11.82 0.06 -7.46
N ALA A 7 -10.72 -0.57 -7.05
CA ALA A 7 -10.55 -1.98 -7.30
C ALA A 7 -11.52 -2.78 -6.42
N LYS A 8 -12.30 -3.66 -7.05
CA LYS A 8 -13.24 -4.58 -6.36
C LYS A 8 -12.57 -5.46 -5.30
N ARG A 9 -11.26 -5.72 -5.46
CA ARG A 9 -10.48 -6.54 -4.54
C ARG A 9 -9.95 -5.69 -3.39
N VAL A 10 -10.38 -6.02 -2.18
CA VAL A 10 -9.87 -5.47 -0.91
C VAL A 10 -8.97 -6.51 -0.25
N THR A 11 -7.80 -6.10 0.24
CA THR A 11 -6.90 -6.94 1.04
C THR A 11 -7.22 -6.78 2.53
N ARG A 12 -6.95 -7.80 3.34
CA ARG A 12 -7.14 -7.75 4.80
C ARG A 12 -5.95 -7.11 5.52
N ASP A 13 -4.83 -7.01 4.82
CA ASP A 13 -3.57 -6.47 5.28
C ASP A 13 -3.16 -5.24 4.45
N VAL A 14 -2.30 -4.44 5.07
CA VAL A 14 -1.67 -3.24 4.52
C VAL A 14 -0.16 -3.45 4.56
N ASP A 15 0.48 -3.31 3.41
CA ASP A 15 1.93 -3.21 3.34
C ASP A 15 2.36 -1.73 3.45
N ALA A 16 3.38 -1.44 4.25
CA ALA A 16 3.98 -0.11 4.33
C ALA A 16 5.51 -0.20 4.58
N MET A 17 6.18 0.94 4.54
CA MET A 17 7.54 1.08 5.06
C MET A 17 7.46 1.80 6.41
N PHE A 18 8.10 1.26 7.43
CA PHE A 18 7.99 1.75 8.80
C PHE A 18 9.16 2.67 9.16
N VAL A 19 8.83 3.91 9.52
CA VAL A 19 9.82 4.90 9.95
C VAL A 19 9.27 5.69 11.14
N PRO A 20 9.83 5.54 12.36
CA PRO A 20 10.86 4.57 12.76
C PRO A 20 10.30 3.14 12.89
N HIS A 21 11.07 2.14 12.44
CA HIS A 21 10.60 0.76 12.33
C HIS A 21 10.05 0.16 13.64
N GLY A 22 10.83 0.20 14.72
CA GLY A 22 10.47 -0.48 15.98
C GLY A 22 9.18 0.05 16.61
N VAL A 23 9.06 1.38 16.72
CA VAL A 23 7.87 2.01 17.31
C VAL A 23 6.62 1.68 16.51
N VAL A 24 6.68 1.79 15.18
CA VAL A 24 5.52 1.48 14.32
C VAL A 24 5.11 0.02 14.45
N LEU A 25 6.07 -0.90 14.52
CA LEU A 25 5.79 -2.33 14.66
C LEU A 25 5.14 -2.65 16.02
N ASP A 26 5.60 -2.04 17.11
CA ASP A 26 5.04 -2.26 18.45
C ASP A 26 3.62 -1.71 18.55
N GLU A 27 3.36 -0.51 18.01
CA GLU A 27 2.02 0.08 17.97
C GLU A 27 1.07 -0.73 17.06
N ALA A 28 1.57 -1.25 15.93
CA ALA A 28 0.77 -2.09 15.04
C ALA A 28 0.31 -3.38 15.73
N ARG A 29 1.13 -3.96 16.61
CA ARG A 29 0.76 -5.13 17.42
C ARG A 29 -0.27 -4.77 18.48
N ALA A 30 -0.10 -3.65 19.17
CA ALA A 30 -1.08 -3.18 20.15
C ALA A 30 -2.47 -2.98 19.52
N VAL A 31 -2.52 -2.36 18.33
CA VAL A 31 -3.76 -2.22 17.54
C VAL A 31 -4.31 -3.58 17.12
N ALA A 32 -3.44 -4.54 16.76
CA ALA A 32 -3.88 -5.88 16.39
C ALA A 32 -4.58 -6.58 17.55
N ASP A 33 -4.01 -6.49 18.75
CA ASP A 33 -4.57 -7.08 19.97
C ASP A 33 -5.89 -6.41 20.37
N GLU A 34 -5.97 -5.08 20.32
CA GLU A 34 -7.17 -4.31 20.67
C GLU A 34 -8.35 -4.63 19.74
N LEU A 35 -8.07 -4.76 18.44
CA LEU A 35 -9.10 -4.92 17.41
C LEU A 35 -9.32 -6.38 16.97
N GLY A 36 -8.59 -7.34 17.54
CA GLY A 36 -8.65 -8.75 17.15
C GLY A 36 -8.21 -9.01 15.71
N LEU A 37 -7.26 -8.21 15.21
CA LEU A 37 -6.70 -8.37 13.86
C LEU A 37 -5.58 -9.41 13.85
N SER A 38 -5.19 -9.85 12.65
CA SER A 38 -3.96 -10.63 12.49
C SER A 38 -2.76 -9.80 12.95
N PRO A 39 -1.74 -10.37 13.63
CA PRO A 39 -0.50 -9.65 13.94
C PRO A 39 0.25 -9.10 12.71
N TRP A 40 -0.11 -9.56 11.51
CA TRP A 40 0.47 -9.16 10.23
C TRP A 40 -0.44 -8.26 9.40
N TRP A 41 -1.50 -7.70 10.01
CA TRP A 41 -2.43 -6.78 9.35
C TRP A 41 -1.72 -5.54 8.79
N LEU A 42 -0.62 -5.13 9.43
CA LEU A 42 0.32 -4.14 8.93
C LEU A 42 1.69 -4.81 8.81
N ASN A 43 2.28 -4.83 7.62
CA ASN A 43 3.56 -5.48 7.37
C ASN A 43 4.40 -4.71 6.33
N GLU A 44 5.62 -5.18 6.04
CA GLU A 44 6.55 -4.50 5.12
C GLU A 44 6.93 -5.33 3.88
N GLN A 45 6.16 -6.36 3.52
CA GLN A 45 6.57 -7.29 2.46
C GLN A 45 6.64 -6.62 1.09
N ALA A 46 5.78 -5.63 0.82
CA ALA A 46 5.85 -4.87 -0.42
C ALA A 46 6.92 -3.77 -0.45
N SER A 47 7.54 -3.42 0.69
CA SER A 47 8.48 -2.29 0.79
C SER A 47 9.67 -2.41 -0.17
N VAL A 48 10.15 -3.63 -0.43
CA VAL A 48 11.28 -3.93 -1.32
C VAL A 48 11.03 -3.57 -2.78
N TYR A 49 9.77 -3.41 -3.19
CA TYR A 49 9.39 -3.05 -4.55
C TYR A 49 9.10 -1.56 -4.72
N VAL A 50 9.07 -0.80 -3.61
CA VAL A 50 8.80 0.64 -3.63
C VAL A 50 10.02 1.37 -4.19
N SER A 51 9.80 2.21 -5.19
CA SER A 51 10.90 3.01 -5.75
C SER A 51 11.20 4.20 -4.84
N GLY A 52 12.49 4.48 -4.61
CA GLY A 52 12.94 5.72 -3.97
C GLY A 52 12.89 6.96 -4.87
N LYS A 53 12.42 6.81 -6.13
CA LYS A 53 12.24 7.94 -7.05
C LYS A 53 10.99 8.73 -6.66
N ASP A 54 11.03 10.04 -6.92
CA ASP A 54 9.86 10.89 -6.70
C ASP A 54 8.69 10.45 -7.61
N ASP A 55 7.49 10.53 -7.07
CA ASP A 55 6.24 10.24 -7.77
C ASP A 55 5.43 11.54 -7.88
N PRO A 56 5.61 12.31 -8.97
CA PRO A 56 4.92 13.60 -9.12
C PRO A 56 3.41 13.43 -9.29
N GLY A 57 2.95 12.25 -9.71
CA GLY A 57 1.53 11.92 -9.84
C GLY A 57 0.87 11.46 -8.54
N ARG A 58 1.60 11.38 -7.42
CA ARG A 58 1.01 11.01 -6.13
C ARG A 58 -0.04 12.03 -5.70
N ARG A 59 -1.18 11.54 -5.21
CA ARG A 59 -2.28 12.39 -4.74
C ARG A 59 -2.76 11.99 -3.36
N ARG A 60 -3.24 12.98 -2.61
CA ARG A 60 -3.85 12.73 -1.29
C ARG A 60 -5.21 12.07 -1.47
N VAL A 61 -5.46 10.99 -0.72
CA VAL A 61 -6.74 10.26 -0.74
C VAL A 61 -7.44 10.26 0.62
N PHE A 62 -6.71 10.57 1.68
CA PHE A 62 -7.25 10.74 3.02
C PHE A 62 -6.42 11.77 3.80
N ASP A 63 -7.08 12.60 4.60
CA ASP A 63 -6.45 13.63 5.41
C ASP A 63 -7.23 13.79 6.72
N HIS A 64 -6.57 13.50 7.83
CA HIS A 64 -7.11 13.61 9.19
C HIS A 64 -5.99 14.07 10.13
N PRO A 65 -6.30 14.76 11.24
CA PRO A 65 -5.30 15.01 12.29
C PRO A 65 -4.57 13.72 12.69
N GLY A 66 -3.25 13.71 12.53
CA GLY A 66 -2.41 12.55 12.85
C GLY A 66 -2.34 11.44 11.78
N LEU A 67 -3.11 11.52 10.68
CA LEU A 67 -3.05 10.53 9.61
C LEU A 67 -3.31 11.15 8.24
N ARG A 68 -2.33 11.00 7.34
CA ARG A 68 -2.45 11.34 5.93
C ARG A 68 -2.15 10.13 5.07
N VAL A 69 -3.01 9.86 4.09
CA VAL A 69 -2.80 8.78 3.12
C VAL A 69 -2.64 9.39 1.74
N MET A 70 -1.54 9.02 1.09
CA MET A 70 -1.21 9.37 -0.28
C MET A 70 -1.35 8.12 -1.15
N ALA A 71 -2.00 8.25 -2.30
CA ALA A 71 -1.98 7.24 -3.33
C ALA A 71 -0.87 7.56 -4.33
N ALA A 72 0.04 6.61 -4.53
CA ALA A 72 1.00 6.65 -5.64
C ALA A 72 0.26 6.63 -6.97
N SER A 73 0.84 7.24 -8.01
CA SER A 73 0.30 7.29 -9.36
C SER A 73 0.05 5.90 -9.96
N PRO A 74 -0.86 5.78 -10.96
CA PRO A 74 -1.08 4.52 -11.65
C PRO A 74 0.21 3.90 -12.19
N GLU A 75 1.10 4.71 -12.76
CA GLU A 75 2.35 4.30 -13.37
C GLU A 75 3.33 3.77 -12.32
N HIS A 76 3.40 4.41 -11.16
CA HIS A 76 4.27 3.97 -10.07
C HIS A 76 3.80 2.62 -9.52
N ILE A 77 2.49 2.45 -9.30
CA ILE A 77 1.94 1.17 -8.83
C ILE A 77 2.09 0.09 -9.90
N PHE A 78 1.90 0.43 -11.18
CA PHE A 78 2.12 -0.50 -12.29
C PHE A 78 3.56 -1.01 -12.28
N ALA A 79 4.54 -0.11 -12.21
CA ALA A 79 5.96 -0.47 -12.17
C ALA A 79 6.28 -1.38 -10.97
N MET A 80 5.77 -1.04 -9.77
CA MET A 80 5.96 -1.84 -8.57
C MET A 80 5.38 -3.25 -8.70
N LYS A 81 4.17 -3.38 -9.25
CA LYS A 81 3.51 -4.67 -9.47
C LYS A 81 4.18 -5.50 -10.56
N ALA A 82 4.60 -4.85 -11.64
CA ALA A 82 5.33 -5.50 -12.72
C ALA A 82 6.67 -6.05 -12.22
N LEU A 83 7.37 -5.30 -11.37
CA LEU A 83 8.61 -5.73 -10.72
C LEU A 83 8.40 -6.93 -9.80
N ALA A 84 7.31 -6.95 -9.01
CA ALA A 84 6.98 -8.08 -8.15
C ALA A 84 6.64 -9.35 -8.93
N ALA A 85 6.14 -9.23 -10.16
CA ALA A 85 5.89 -10.31 -11.12
C ALA A 85 5.02 -11.48 -10.57
N ARG A 86 4.04 -11.19 -9.70
CA ARG A 86 3.18 -12.21 -9.07
C ARG A 86 1.92 -12.44 -9.92
N ALA A 87 1.48 -13.69 -10.04
CA ALA A 87 0.25 -14.03 -10.78
C ALA A 87 -0.99 -13.25 -10.32
N ARG A 88 -1.09 -12.95 -9.01
CA ARG A 88 -2.18 -12.15 -8.43
C ARG A 88 -2.22 -10.69 -8.87
N ASP A 89 -1.15 -10.17 -9.45
CA ASP A 89 -1.03 -8.77 -9.85
C ASP A 89 -1.50 -8.54 -11.31
N VAL A 90 -1.77 -9.60 -12.09
CA VAL A 90 -2.14 -9.49 -13.52
C VAL A 90 -3.36 -8.60 -13.76
N ASP A 91 -4.43 -8.78 -12.99
CA ASP A 91 -5.65 -7.97 -13.16
C ASP A 91 -5.45 -6.52 -12.71
N ASP A 92 -4.61 -6.30 -11.69
CA ASP A 92 -4.22 -4.96 -11.26
C ASP A 92 -3.41 -4.26 -12.36
N LEU A 93 -2.47 -4.96 -13.01
CA LEU A 93 -1.68 -4.43 -14.13
C LEU A 93 -2.56 -4.04 -15.32
N ARG A 94 -3.56 -4.86 -15.67
CA ARG A 94 -4.53 -4.51 -16.73
C ARG A 94 -5.34 -3.26 -16.38
N THR A 95 -5.79 -3.17 -15.12
CA THR A 95 -6.56 -2.03 -14.64
C THR A 95 -5.71 -0.75 -14.70
N LEU A 96 -4.49 -0.80 -14.19
CA LEU A 96 -3.59 0.35 -14.15
C LEU A 96 -3.15 0.80 -15.55
N ALA A 97 -2.93 -0.15 -16.48
CA ALA A 97 -2.60 0.18 -17.87
C ALA A 97 -3.74 0.89 -18.61
N ALA A 98 -5.00 0.70 -18.20
CA ALA A 98 -6.16 1.39 -18.79
C ALA A 98 -6.38 2.81 -18.22
N LEU A 99 -5.66 3.18 -17.16
CA LEU A 99 -5.73 4.50 -16.51
C LEU A 99 -4.63 5.46 -16.99
N ALA A 100 -3.62 4.94 -17.70
CA ALA A 100 -2.49 5.68 -18.25
C ALA A 100 -2.76 6.20 -19.67
#